data_AF-A0A9D7F977-F1
#
_entry.id   AF-A0A9D7F977-F1
#
_cell.length_a   1.000
_cell.length_b   1.000
_cell.length_c   1.000
_cell.angle_alpha   90.00
_cell.angle_beta   90.00
_cell.angle_gamma   90.00
#
_symmetry.space_group_name_H-M   'P 1'
#
loop_
_entity.id
_entity.type
_entity.pdbx_description
1 polymer ?
#
loop_
_entity_poly.entity_id
_entity_poly.type
_entity_poly.pdbx_seq_one_letter_code
_entity_poly.pdbx_strand_id
1 'polypeptide(L)'
;MMPFNPLIRELQQFTRLEMFGKLRRVDVENYAQDEQLPPEHWFWDRNISGGILVEHGVHFIDLVHFLSPARVLQVNGLKHERNARQEDQVMANVLYEGGLIATHYHAFSRPGFFEATKIKLAYDLADIEVHGWMPLWADVKALVNAETKQSLLSSPLFKMTDSIPVEQAFDESRPKGWGISEGKDENTRHSIRSGGIQYQVDELITGKLDIGRSKQEVYGSCVQASLLDVLKKIHNPGHELTAPLEAGLESLEIALRASAPAKEREV
;
A
#
# COMPACT_ATOMS: atom_id res chain seq x y z
N MET A 1 -2.71 -14.08 1.32
CA MET A 1 -1.80 -14.08 2.51
C MET A 1 -1.73 -12.70 3.17
N MET A 2 -1.46 -11.64 2.40
CA MET A 2 -1.39 -10.26 2.90
C MET A 2 -2.62 -9.81 3.71
N PRO A 3 -3.88 -10.13 3.33
CA PRO A 3 -5.07 -9.79 4.12
C PRO A 3 -5.13 -10.36 5.54
N PHE A 4 -4.32 -11.38 5.85
CA PHE A 4 -4.24 -11.99 7.18
C PHE A 4 -3.13 -11.41 8.05
N ASN A 5 -2.28 -10.53 7.49
CA ASN A 5 -1.22 -9.88 8.25
C ASN A 5 -1.82 -8.87 9.26
N PRO A 6 -1.49 -8.94 10.55
CA PRO A 6 -2.05 -8.04 11.57
C PRO A 6 -1.89 -6.55 11.27
N LEU A 7 -0.71 -6.15 10.76
CA LEU A 7 -0.46 -4.75 10.38
C LEU A 7 -1.35 -4.32 9.22
N ILE A 8 -1.52 -5.17 8.20
CA ILE A 8 -2.38 -4.86 7.06
C ILE A 8 -3.85 -4.76 7.47
N ARG A 9 -4.30 -5.60 8.42
CA ARG A 9 -5.67 -5.53 8.96
C ARG A 9 -5.90 -4.25 9.75
N GLU A 10 -4.91 -3.79 10.51
CA GLU A 10 -4.97 -2.52 11.22
C GLU A 10 -5.10 -1.33 10.23
N LEU A 11 -4.27 -1.32 9.18
CA LEU A 11 -4.32 -0.30 8.13
C LEU A 11 -5.63 -0.32 7.35
N GLN A 12 -6.19 -1.51 7.10
CA GLN A 12 -7.50 -1.67 6.49
C GLN A 12 -8.60 -1.07 7.38
N GLN A 13 -8.52 -1.28 8.69
CA GLN A 13 -9.46 -0.67 9.64
C GLN A 13 -9.34 0.86 9.64
N PHE A 14 -8.12 1.41 9.64
CA PHE A 14 -7.91 2.86 9.57
C PHE A 14 -8.48 3.45 8.27
N THR A 15 -8.30 2.76 7.14
CA THR A 15 -8.86 3.16 5.84
C THR A 15 -10.38 3.10 5.85
N ARG A 16 -10.96 2.01 6.35
CA ARG A 16 -12.42 1.82 6.40
C ARG A 16 -13.13 2.84 7.29
N LEU A 17 -12.46 3.25 8.38
CA LEU A 17 -12.97 4.28 9.28
C LEU A 17 -12.67 5.71 8.79
N GLU A 18 -12.02 5.87 7.63
CA GLU A 18 -11.58 7.15 7.07
C GLU A 18 -10.81 8.01 8.10
N MET A 19 -10.03 7.37 8.99
CA MET A 19 -9.33 8.05 10.08
C MET A 19 -8.42 9.18 9.60
N PHE A 20 -7.85 9.05 8.40
CA PHE A 20 -6.96 10.04 7.80
C PHE A 20 -7.55 10.66 6.52
N GLY A 21 -8.87 10.59 6.36
CA GLY A 21 -9.55 10.90 5.11
C GLY A 21 -9.32 9.82 4.05
N LYS A 22 -9.38 10.20 2.77
CA LYS A 22 -9.34 9.26 1.66
C LYS A 22 -7.91 8.82 1.37
N LEU A 23 -7.71 7.53 1.09
CA LEU A 23 -6.48 7.01 0.50
C LEU A 23 -6.39 7.49 -0.95
N ARG A 24 -5.40 8.34 -1.27
CA ARG A 24 -5.25 8.96 -2.60
C ARG A 24 -4.25 8.24 -3.49
N ARG A 25 -3.24 7.64 -2.88
CA ARG A 25 -2.10 7.05 -3.60
C ARG A 25 -1.54 5.87 -2.82
N VAL A 26 -1.27 4.76 -3.54
CA VAL A 26 -0.46 3.64 -3.04
C VAL A 26 0.73 3.42 -3.95
N ASP A 27 1.94 3.66 -3.45
CA ASP A 27 3.17 3.37 -4.18
C ASP A 27 3.84 2.10 -3.65
N VAL A 28 4.06 1.12 -4.51
CA VAL A 28 4.74 -0.12 -4.17
C VAL A 28 6.05 -0.20 -4.93
N GLU A 29 7.13 -0.25 -4.18
CA GLU A 29 8.50 -0.34 -4.66
C GLU A 29 9.10 -1.64 -4.14
N ASN A 30 9.28 -2.63 -5.01
CA ASN A 30 9.80 -3.94 -4.61
C ASN A 30 11.08 -4.29 -5.37
N TYR A 31 12.22 -4.11 -4.71
CA TYR A 31 13.54 -4.46 -5.22
C TYR A 31 13.95 -5.83 -4.68
N ALA A 32 14.02 -6.82 -5.55
CA ALA A 32 14.40 -8.19 -5.23
C ALA A 32 15.75 -8.56 -5.83
N GLN A 33 16.35 -9.59 -5.26
CA GLN A 33 17.59 -10.17 -5.76
C GLN A 33 17.35 -11.19 -6.85
N ASP A 34 18.35 -11.32 -7.72
CA ASP A 34 18.31 -12.22 -8.87
C ASP A 34 19.53 -13.15 -8.94
N GLU A 35 20.40 -13.17 -7.93
CA GLU A 35 21.62 -13.99 -7.89
C GLU A 35 21.32 -15.50 -8.09
N GLN A 36 20.10 -15.92 -7.76
CA GLN A 36 19.62 -17.31 -7.91
C GLN A 36 18.69 -17.50 -9.11
N LEU A 37 18.58 -16.51 -10.01
CA LEU A 37 17.69 -16.52 -11.17
C LEU A 37 18.50 -16.43 -12.48
N PRO A 38 19.28 -17.47 -12.85
CA PRO A 38 20.02 -17.49 -14.11
C PRO A 38 19.07 -17.39 -15.32
N PRO A 39 19.56 -17.03 -16.52
CA PRO A 39 18.73 -16.84 -17.72
C PRO A 39 17.87 -18.05 -18.12
N GLU A 40 18.25 -19.26 -17.71
CA GLU A 40 17.55 -20.52 -17.97
C GLU A 40 16.54 -20.89 -16.88
N HIS A 41 16.44 -20.11 -15.81
CA HIS A 41 15.50 -20.35 -14.73
C HIS A 41 14.04 -20.25 -15.25
N TRP A 42 13.20 -21.21 -14.87
CA TRP A 42 11.80 -21.32 -15.34
C TRP A 42 10.98 -20.04 -15.12
N PHE A 43 11.34 -19.25 -14.11
CA PHE A 43 10.70 -17.98 -13.80
C PHE A 43 10.66 -17.02 -15.00
N TRP A 44 11.68 -17.06 -15.86
CA TRP A 44 11.77 -16.21 -17.04
C TRP A 44 10.92 -16.71 -18.22
N ASP A 45 10.43 -17.95 -18.18
CA ASP A 45 9.46 -18.46 -19.16
C ASP A 45 8.04 -18.01 -18.79
N ARG A 46 7.53 -17.01 -19.51
CA ARG A 46 6.18 -16.46 -19.31
C ARG A 46 5.06 -17.49 -19.52
N ASN A 47 5.30 -18.60 -20.22
CA ASN A 47 4.28 -19.65 -20.34
C ASN A 47 4.17 -20.50 -19.06
N ILE A 48 5.16 -20.45 -18.19
CA ILE A 48 5.18 -21.15 -16.90
C ILE A 48 4.85 -20.18 -15.77
N SER A 49 5.56 -19.05 -15.68
CA SER A 49 5.40 -18.08 -14.58
C SER A 49 4.32 -17.03 -14.83
N GLY A 50 3.98 -16.73 -16.09
CA GLY A 50 3.19 -15.54 -16.43
C GLY A 50 3.96 -14.21 -16.31
N GLY A 51 5.19 -14.22 -15.78
CA GLY A 51 6.03 -13.05 -15.57
C GLY A 51 5.89 -12.39 -14.20
N ILE A 52 6.69 -11.35 -13.96
CA ILE A 52 6.84 -10.72 -12.64
C ILE A 52 5.51 -10.23 -12.06
N LEU A 53 4.67 -9.55 -12.85
CA LEU A 53 3.43 -8.98 -12.33
C LEU A 53 2.43 -10.06 -11.92
N VAL A 54 2.43 -11.22 -12.59
CA VAL A 54 1.56 -12.35 -12.26
C VAL A 54 2.04 -13.06 -11.00
N GLU A 55 3.33 -13.34 -10.87
CA GLU A 55 3.89 -14.05 -9.71
C GLU A 55 4.01 -13.17 -8.45
N HIS A 56 4.44 -11.92 -8.61
CA HIS A 56 4.78 -11.05 -7.48
C HIS A 56 3.88 -9.82 -7.38
N GLY A 57 3.63 -9.14 -8.50
CA GLY A 57 2.81 -7.91 -8.53
C GLY A 57 1.38 -8.14 -8.02
N VAL A 58 0.80 -9.30 -8.32
CA VAL A 58 -0.57 -9.68 -7.95
C VAL A 58 -0.84 -9.56 -6.45
N HIS A 59 0.14 -9.87 -5.60
CA HIS A 59 -0.03 -9.79 -4.15
C HIS A 59 -0.18 -8.35 -3.64
N PHE A 60 0.48 -7.40 -4.32
CA PHE A 60 0.39 -5.99 -3.99
C PHE A 60 -0.84 -5.33 -4.62
N ILE A 61 -1.29 -5.83 -5.76
CA ILE A 61 -2.59 -5.45 -6.35
C ILE A 61 -3.72 -5.89 -5.40
N ASP A 62 -3.68 -7.14 -4.92
CA ASP A 62 -4.63 -7.67 -3.93
C ASP A 62 -4.63 -6.85 -2.64
N LEU A 63 -3.45 -6.44 -2.16
CA LEU A 63 -3.34 -5.54 -1.01
C LEU A 63 -4.11 -4.24 -1.20
N VAL A 64 -3.99 -3.59 -2.37
CA VAL A 64 -4.69 -2.33 -2.63
C VAL A 64 -6.19 -2.54 -2.62
N HIS A 65 -6.70 -3.60 -3.25
CA HIS A 65 -8.13 -3.94 -3.21
C HIS A 65 -8.60 -4.25 -1.79
N PHE A 66 -7.76 -4.91 -0.98
CA PHE A 66 -8.10 -5.20 0.41
C PHE A 66 -8.18 -3.92 1.27
N LEU A 67 -7.25 -2.97 1.08
CA LEU A 67 -7.24 -1.71 1.82
C LEU A 67 -8.35 -0.76 1.38
N SER A 68 -8.59 -0.66 0.07
CA SER A 68 -9.56 0.25 -0.52
C SER A 68 -10.30 -0.43 -1.68
N PRO A 69 -11.34 -1.23 -1.37
CA PRO A 69 -12.13 -1.90 -2.40
C PRO A 69 -12.82 -0.87 -3.29
N ALA A 70 -12.44 -0.82 -4.56
CA ALA A 70 -12.99 0.10 -5.54
C ALA A 70 -12.87 -0.50 -6.94
N ARG A 71 -13.78 -0.13 -7.83
CA ARG A 71 -13.78 -0.59 -9.21
C ARG A 71 -12.56 -0.05 -9.96
N VAL A 72 -11.84 -0.90 -10.68
CA VAL A 72 -10.74 -0.47 -11.55
C VAL A 72 -11.25 0.22 -12.82
N LEU A 73 -10.73 1.40 -13.09
CA LEU A 73 -11.05 2.21 -14.28
C LEU A 73 -10.04 2.02 -15.40
N GLN A 74 -8.74 2.06 -15.07
CA GLN A 74 -7.67 1.97 -16.05
C GLN A 74 -6.48 1.20 -15.49
N VAL A 75 -5.81 0.47 -16.38
CA VAL A 75 -4.58 -0.28 -16.10
C VAL A 75 -3.62 -0.04 -17.26
N ASN A 76 -2.36 0.24 -16.96
CA ASN A 76 -1.28 0.24 -17.93
C ASN A 76 0.00 -0.29 -17.27
N GLY A 77 0.98 -0.68 -18.08
CA GLY A 77 2.25 -1.15 -17.57
C GLY A 77 3.43 -0.85 -18.49
N LEU A 78 4.61 -0.96 -17.90
CA LEU A 78 5.91 -0.87 -18.55
C LEU A 78 6.73 -2.08 -18.15
N LYS A 79 7.64 -2.47 -19.03
CA LYS A 79 8.59 -3.54 -18.75
C LYS A 79 9.92 -3.27 -19.41
N HIS A 80 10.97 -3.84 -18.85
CA HIS A 80 12.31 -3.85 -19.43
C HIS A 80 12.92 -5.25 -19.30
N GLU A 81 13.70 -5.61 -20.31
CA GLU A 81 14.42 -6.87 -20.38
C GLU A 81 15.90 -6.53 -20.47
N ARG A 82 16.69 -6.87 -19.44
CA ARG A 82 18.14 -6.68 -19.47
C ARG A 82 18.84 -7.50 -20.56
N ASN A 83 18.20 -8.56 -21.02
CA ASN A 83 18.62 -9.38 -22.15
C ASN A 83 17.41 -10.12 -22.74
N ALA A 84 17.60 -10.83 -23.85
CA ALA A 84 16.53 -11.50 -24.60
C ALA A 84 15.72 -12.58 -23.85
N ARG A 85 16.07 -12.93 -22.61
CA ARG A 85 15.34 -13.90 -21.78
C ARG A 85 14.80 -13.33 -20.49
N GLN A 86 15.41 -12.29 -19.94
CA GLN A 86 15.13 -11.84 -18.57
C GLN A 86 14.42 -10.49 -18.56
N GLU A 87 13.09 -10.52 -18.50
CA GLU A 87 12.23 -9.38 -18.16
C GLU A 87 12.38 -9.08 -16.67
N ASP A 88 13.35 -8.24 -16.31
CA ASP A 88 13.80 -8.07 -14.93
C ASP A 88 13.24 -6.82 -14.24
N GLN A 89 12.54 -5.95 -14.98
CA GLN A 89 11.86 -4.78 -14.41
C GLN A 89 10.46 -4.64 -15.00
N VAL A 90 9.50 -4.38 -14.13
CA VAL A 90 8.11 -4.10 -14.51
C VAL A 90 7.52 -2.98 -13.66
N MET A 91 6.57 -2.27 -14.24
CA MET A 91 5.73 -1.31 -13.54
C MET A 91 4.29 -1.51 -13.98
N ALA A 92 3.36 -1.54 -13.03
CA ALA A 92 1.93 -1.46 -13.30
C ALA A 92 1.35 -0.18 -12.67
N ASN A 93 0.49 0.53 -13.40
CA ASN A 93 -0.27 1.67 -12.91
C ASN A 93 -1.75 1.35 -12.97
N VAL A 94 -2.46 1.57 -11.87
CA VAL A 94 -3.90 1.25 -11.75
C VAL A 94 -4.63 2.50 -11.25
N LEU A 95 -5.67 2.91 -11.99
CA LEU A 95 -6.60 3.95 -11.57
C LEU A 95 -7.89 3.29 -11.09
N TYR A 96 -8.28 3.61 -9.86
CA TYR A 96 -9.50 3.15 -9.23
C TYR A 96 -10.57 4.24 -9.24
N GLU A 97 -11.84 3.83 -9.17
CA GLU A 97 -12.97 4.71 -8.92
C GLU A 97 -12.76 5.49 -7.61
N GLY A 98 -13.14 6.78 -7.61
CA GLY A 98 -12.80 7.70 -6.51
C GLY A 98 -11.43 8.37 -6.62
N GLY A 99 -10.64 8.01 -7.63
CA GLY A 99 -9.40 8.72 -7.99
C GLY A 99 -8.13 8.23 -7.30
N LEU A 100 -8.19 7.10 -6.58
CA LEU A 100 -7.00 6.43 -6.07
C LEU A 100 -6.15 5.94 -7.24
N ILE A 101 -4.86 6.27 -7.23
CA ILE A 101 -3.88 5.74 -8.17
C ILE A 101 -2.90 4.85 -7.41
N ALA A 102 -2.74 3.61 -7.87
CA ALA A 102 -1.72 2.70 -7.36
C ALA A 102 -0.63 2.44 -8.42
N THR A 103 0.60 2.27 -7.94
CA THR A 103 1.73 1.84 -8.78
C THR A 103 2.41 0.65 -8.14
N HIS A 104 2.81 -0.30 -8.98
CA HIS A 104 3.50 -1.51 -8.57
C HIS A 104 4.77 -1.64 -9.39
N TYR A 105 5.89 -1.20 -8.83
CA TYR A 105 7.21 -1.38 -9.42
C TYR A 105 7.88 -2.62 -8.83
N HIS A 106 8.47 -3.43 -9.70
CA HIS A 106 9.28 -4.56 -9.28
C HIS A 106 10.53 -4.69 -10.14
N ALA A 107 11.65 -5.02 -9.49
CA ALA A 107 12.91 -5.26 -10.15
C ALA A 107 13.66 -6.46 -9.55
N PHE A 108 14.17 -7.33 -10.42
CA PHE A 108 15.09 -8.43 -10.12
C PHE A 108 16.51 -8.05 -10.58
N SER A 109 17.14 -7.10 -9.91
CA SER A 109 18.35 -6.45 -10.43
C SER A 109 19.35 -6.03 -9.36
N ARG A 110 19.18 -6.42 -8.10
CA ARG A 110 20.02 -5.97 -6.98
C ARG A 110 20.62 -7.15 -6.19
N PRO A 111 21.83 -7.01 -5.63
CA PRO A 111 22.31 -7.97 -4.63
C PRO A 111 21.37 -8.07 -3.43
N GLY A 112 21.36 -9.24 -2.76
CA GLY A 112 20.53 -9.54 -1.59
C GLY A 112 20.59 -8.47 -0.48
N PHE A 113 21.75 -7.82 -0.30
CA PHE A 113 21.97 -6.75 0.68
C PHE A 113 21.06 -5.53 0.50
N PHE A 114 20.54 -5.32 -0.70
CA PHE A 114 19.71 -4.17 -1.04
C PHE A 114 18.26 -4.56 -1.35
N GLU A 115 17.86 -5.79 -1.02
CA GLU A 115 16.46 -6.19 -1.12
C GLU A 115 15.61 -5.33 -0.20
N ALA A 116 14.60 -4.70 -0.79
CA ALA A 116 13.73 -3.79 -0.09
C ALA A 116 12.36 -3.79 -0.75
N THR A 117 11.33 -3.96 0.08
CA THR A 117 9.95 -3.69 -0.31
C THR A 117 9.46 -2.53 0.52
N LYS A 118 8.95 -1.49 -0.14
CA LYS A 118 8.34 -0.33 0.50
C LYS A 118 6.96 -0.11 -0.10
N ILE A 119 5.98 0.16 0.76
CA ILE A 119 4.61 0.46 0.34
C ILE A 119 4.22 1.77 1.00
N LYS A 120 4.08 2.83 0.21
CA LYS A 120 3.65 4.14 0.70
C LYS A 120 2.14 4.29 0.51
N LEU A 121 1.43 4.53 1.60
CA LEU A 121 0.01 4.87 1.63
C LEU A 121 -0.11 6.36 1.93
N ALA A 122 -0.54 7.16 0.93
CA ALA A 122 -0.75 8.59 1.12
C ALA A 122 -2.26 8.89 1.18
N TYR A 123 -2.69 9.28 2.37
CA TYR A 123 -4.04 9.73 2.68
C TYR A 123 -4.12 11.25 2.61
N ASP A 124 -5.33 11.79 2.75
CA ASP A 124 -5.54 13.23 2.85
C ASP A 124 -4.79 13.85 4.05
N LEU A 125 -4.70 13.14 5.17
CA LEU A 125 -4.12 13.62 6.44
C LEU A 125 -2.94 12.80 6.96
N ALA A 126 -2.52 11.75 6.25
CA ALA A 126 -1.43 10.89 6.72
C ALA A 126 -0.55 10.37 5.59
N ASP A 127 0.74 10.23 5.90
CA ASP A 127 1.71 9.45 5.14
C ASP A 127 2.09 8.24 5.99
N ILE A 128 1.88 7.04 5.43
CA ILE A 128 2.28 5.78 6.07
C ILE A 128 3.22 5.01 5.13
N GLU A 129 4.43 4.69 5.58
CA GLU A 129 5.38 3.84 4.82
C GLU A 129 5.47 2.48 5.49
N VAL A 130 5.01 1.44 4.80
CA VAL A 130 5.01 0.05 5.26
C VAL A 130 6.25 -0.66 4.69
N HIS A 131 6.92 -1.46 5.53
CA HIS A 131 8.21 -2.05 5.17
C HIS A 131 8.18 -3.57 5.11
N GLY A 132 8.64 -4.11 3.97
CA GLY A 132 8.79 -5.53 3.67
C GLY A 132 7.59 -6.15 2.92
N TRP A 133 7.86 -7.13 2.05
CA TRP A 133 6.82 -7.88 1.32
C TRP A 133 5.94 -8.74 2.24
N MET A 134 6.48 -9.12 3.41
CA MET A 134 5.72 -9.59 4.56
C MET A 134 5.85 -8.51 5.65
N PRO A 135 4.95 -7.52 5.67
CA PRO A 135 5.09 -6.35 6.52
C PRO A 135 5.19 -6.70 7.99
N LEU A 136 6.13 -6.07 8.69
CA LEU A 136 6.28 -6.20 10.14
C LEU A 136 6.07 -4.88 10.88
N TRP A 137 6.28 -3.78 10.18
CA TRP A 137 6.15 -2.45 10.75
C TRP A 137 5.89 -1.41 9.67
N ALA A 138 5.42 -0.24 10.11
CA ALA A 138 5.21 0.92 9.28
C ALA A 138 5.54 2.21 10.05
N ASP A 139 6.10 3.20 9.36
CA ASP A 139 6.21 4.56 9.87
C ASP A 139 4.91 5.31 9.61
N VAL A 140 4.49 6.12 10.57
CA VAL A 140 3.25 6.91 10.50
C VAL A 140 3.58 8.37 10.77
N LYS A 141 3.15 9.25 9.87
CA LYS A 141 3.07 10.69 10.08
C LYS A 141 1.64 11.13 9.76
N ALA A 142 0.92 11.66 10.74
CA ALA A 142 -0.50 11.97 10.57
C ALA A 142 -0.89 13.28 11.26
N LEU A 143 -1.73 14.06 10.61
CA LEU A 143 -2.51 15.11 11.27
C LEU A 143 -3.76 14.47 11.87
N VAL A 144 -4.00 14.73 13.15
CA VAL A 144 -5.06 14.10 13.93
C VAL A 144 -5.83 15.11 14.73
N ASN A 145 -7.12 14.85 14.94
CA ASN A 145 -7.89 15.46 16.02
C ASN A 145 -7.90 14.57 17.26
N ALA A 146 -8.56 15.02 18.34
CA ALA A 146 -8.68 14.26 19.58
C ALA A 146 -9.22 12.82 19.38
N GLU A 147 -10.24 12.63 18.54
CA GLU A 147 -10.84 11.31 18.27
C GLU A 147 -9.86 10.38 17.56
N THR A 148 -9.27 10.85 16.46
CA THR A 148 -8.34 10.07 15.64
C THR A 148 -7.08 9.72 16.41
N LYS A 149 -6.57 10.65 17.24
CA LYS A 149 -5.44 10.41 18.14
C LYS A 149 -5.77 9.30 19.13
N GLN A 150 -6.94 9.36 19.75
CA GLN A 150 -7.37 8.33 20.70
C GLN A 150 -7.52 6.96 20.03
N SER A 151 -8.08 6.90 18.82
CA SER A 151 -8.17 5.66 18.04
C SER A 151 -6.79 5.09 17.72
N LEU A 152 -5.84 5.90 17.29
CA LEU A 152 -4.46 5.46 17.05
C LEU A 152 -3.78 4.93 18.30
N LEU A 153 -3.89 5.65 19.42
CA LEU A 153 -3.30 5.23 20.71
C LEU A 153 -3.96 3.97 21.28
N SER A 154 -5.19 3.64 20.86
CA SER A 154 -5.84 2.38 21.24
C SER A 154 -5.31 1.16 20.47
N SER A 155 -4.62 1.39 19.35
CA SER A 155 -4.00 0.32 18.59
C SER A 155 -2.85 -0.32 19.38
N PRO A 156 -2.85 -1.64 19.59
CA PRO A 156 -1.75 -2.31 20.28
C PRO A 156 -0.44 -2.31 19.47
N LEU A 157 -0.52 -2.02 18.16
CA LEU A 157 0.64 -1.96 17.28
C LEU A 157 1.31 -0.58 17.28
N PHE A 158 0.57 0.48 17.63
CA PHE A 158 1.04 1.85 17.45
C PHE A 158 1.84 2.34 18.65
N LYS A 159 3.00 2.91 18.38
CA LYS A 159 3.84 3.63 19.34
C LYS A 159 4.11 5.03 18.83
N MET A 160 3.51 6.02 19.49
CA MET A 160 3.78 7.42 19.21
C MET A 160 5.20 7.77 19.64
N THR A 161 5.93 8.46 18.78
CA THR A 161 7.31 8.93 19.02
C THR A 161 7.34 10.43 19.28
N ASP A 162 6.50 11.20 18.59
CA ASP A 162 6.39 12.65 18.76
C ASP A 162 4.96 13.12 18.50
N SER A 163 4.60 14.27 19.08
CA SER A 163 3.29 14.90 19.00
C SER A 163 3.46 16.40 19.18
N ILE A 164 3.15 17.18 18.14
CA ILE A 164 3.22 18.63 18.19
C ILE A 164 1.85 19.24 17.86
N PRO A 165 1.42 20.31 18.55
CA PRO A 165 0.25 21.07 18.16
C PRO A 165 0.38 21.58 16.72
N VAL A 166 -0.72 21.58 15.96
CA VAL A 166 -0.73 21.97 14.54
C VAL A 166 -0.26 23.43 14.32
N GLU A 167 -0.39 24.28 15.34
CA GLU A 167 0.07 25.67 15.35
C GLU A 167 1.59 25.79 15.37
N GLN A 168 2.27 24.77 15.92
CA GLN A 168 3.72 24.65 15.98
C GLN A 168 4.28 23.80 14.83
N ALA A 169 3.41 23.09 14.09
CA ALA A 169 3.82 22.33 12.92
C ALA A 169 4.28 23.26 11.79
N PHE A 170 5.44 22.95 11.21
CA PHE A 170 6.02 23.72 10.12
C PHE A 170 5.51 23.22 8.77
N ASP A 171 4.81 24.08 8.02
CA ASP A 171 4.40 23.83 6.64
C ASP A 171 5.47 24.37 5.67
N GLU A 172 6.37 23.48 5.24
CA GLU A 172 7.45 23.80 4.30
C GLU A 172 6.98 24.08 2.87
N SER A 173 5.74 23.69 2.53
CA SER A 173 5.24 23.76 1.15
C SER A 173 5.07 25.18 0.61
N ARG A 174 5.06 26.18 1.51
CA ARG A 174 4.87 27.59 1.17
C ARG A 174 6.09 28.41 1.61
N PRO A 175 7.05 28.68 0.70
CA PRO A 175 8.08 29.67 0.94
C PRO A 175 7.46 31.00 1.40
N LYS A 176 8.17 31.77 2.23
CA LYS A 176 7.69 33.10 2.67
C LYS A 176 7.27 33.93 1.45
N GLY A 177 6.01 34.40 1.43
CA GLY A 177 5.44 35.21 0.35
C GLY A 177 4.62 34.43 -0.69
N TRP A 178 4.50 33.11 -0.59
CA TRP A 178 3.63 32.30 -1.45
C TRP A 178 2.24 32.06 -0.85
N GLY A 179 1.20 32.43 -1.59
CA GLY A 179 -0.22 32.25 -1.23
C GLY A 179 -0.87 33.50 -0.63
N ILE A 180 -2.20 33.56 -0.69
CA ILE A 180 -3.00 34.62 -0.08
C ILE A 180 -2.85 34.48 1.44
N SER A 181 -1.97 35.30 2.01
CA SER A 181 -1.69 35.37 3.44
C SER A 181 -2.60 36.41 4.10
N GLU A 182 -3.88 36.44 3.72
CA GLU A 182 -4.84 37.34 4.35
C GLU A 182 -5.33 36.68 5.64
N GLY A 183 -4.88 37.23 6.78
CA GLY A 183 -5.53 37.09 8.09
C GLY A 183 -5.81 35.65 8.54
N LYS A 184 -4.79 34.79 8.64
CA LYS A 184 -4.95 33.52 9.36
C LYS A 184 -5.10 33.81 10.86
N ASP A 185 -6.34 33.96 11.30
CA ASP A 185 -6.72 33.80 12.70
C ASP A 185 -6.16 32.46 13.21
N GLU A 186 -5.72 32.38 14.47
CA GLU A 186 -5.19 31.14 15.08
C GLU A 186 -6.19 29.97 14.92
N ASN A 187 -7.48 30.28 14.95
CA ASN A 187 -8.59 29.34 14.74
C ASN A 187 -8.65 28.69 13.34
N THR A 188 -7.98 29.26 12.34
CA THR A 188 -7.97 28.70 10.97
C THR A 188 -6.96 27.56 10.79
N ARG A 189 -6.00 27.39 11.72
CA ARG A 189 -4.99 26.32 11.64
C ARG A 189 -5.53 24.93 11.97
N HIS A 190 -6.55 24.85 12.82
CA HIS A 190 -7.25 23.60 13.12
C HIS A 190 -8.12 23.11 11.96
N SER A 191 -8.36 23.97 10.97
CA SER A 191 -9.19 23.66 9.82
C SER A 191 -8.34 23.62 8.55
N ILE A 192 -7.88 22.43 8.15
CA ILE A 192 -7.07 22.26 6.95
C ILE A 192 -7.89 21.77 5.76
N ARG A 193 -7.38 21.96 4.54
CA ARG A 193 -7.99 21.47 3.31
C ARG A 193 -7.07 20.52 2.57
N SER A 194 -7.60 19.37 2.18
CA SER A 194 -6.92 18.37 1.33
C SER A 194 -7.91 17.82 0.31
N GLY A 195 -7.51 17.79 -0.97
CA GLY A 195 -8.37 17.29 -2.06
C GLY A 195 -9.76 17.97 -2.16
N GLY A 196 -9.87 19.24 -1.75
CA GLY A 196 -11.15 19.98 -1.72
C GLY A 196 -12.03 19.71 -0.49
N ILE A 197 -11.62 18.83 0.43
CA ILE A 197 -12.33 18.49 1.66
C ILE A 197 -11.71 19.26 2.82
N GLN A 198 -12.55 19.74 3.73
CA GLN A 198 -12.12 20.43 4.95
C GLN A 198 -12.09 19.45 6.11
N TYR A 199 -10.99 19.46 6.87
CA TYR A 199 -10.76 18.57 8.02
C TYR A 199 -10.47 19.40 9.27
N GLN A 200 -10.91 18.87 10.42
CA GLN A 200 -10.50 19.38 11.73
C GLN A 200 -9.32 18.58 12.24
N VAL A 201 -8.27 19.28 12.67
CA VAL A 201 -7.01 18.69 13.14
C VAL A 201 -6.47 19.51 14.31
N ASP A 202 -5.81 18.85 15.24
CA ASP A 202 -5.28 19.45 16.46
C ASP A 202 -3.76 19.29 16.53
N GLU A 203 -3.24 18.14 16.11
CA GLU A 203 -1.84 17.77 16.29
C GLU A 203 -1.27 17.09 15.05
N LEU A 204 0.03 17.31 14.81
CA LEU A 204 0.84 16.45 13.95
C LEU A 204 1.55 15.43 14.82
N ILE A 205 1.28 14.15 14.58
CA ILE A 205 1.90 13.05 15.28
C ILE A 205 2.85 12.29 14.36
N THR A 206 3.92 11.76 14.96
CA THR A 206 4.77 10.74 14.32
C THR A 206 4.85 9.51 15.21
N GLY A 207 4.93 8.34 14.61
CA GLY A 207 5.01 7.10 15.34
C GLY A 207 5.27 5.92 14.43
N LYS A 208 5.24 4.73 15.03
CA LYS A 208 5.51 3.47 14.36
C LYS A 208 4.42 2.45 14.70
N LEU A 209 3.90 1.77 13.69
CA LEU A 209 3.16 0.52 13.86
C LEU A 209 4.18 -0.62 13.85
N ASP A 210 4.19 -1.50 14.85
CA ASP A 210 5.16 -2.60 14.93
C ASP A 210 4.51 -3.87 15.51
N ILE A 211 4.58 -4.98 14.77
CA ILE A 211 4.03 -6.27 15.21
C ILE A 211 4.86 -6.86 16.38
N GLY A 212 6.15 -6.53 16.48
CA GLY A 212 7.02 -7.04 17.55
C GLY A 212 7.30 -8.55 17.49
N ARG A 213 7.10 -9.20 16.33
CA ARG A 213 7.33 -10.63 16.09
C ARG A 213 8.23 -10.85 14.88
N SER A 214 8.87 -12.01 14.81
CA SER A 214 9.73 -12.33 13.66
C SER A 214 8.92 -12.55 12.37
N LYS A 215 9.59 -12.36 11.22
CA LYS A 215 8.98 -12.60 9.89
C LYS A 215 8.40 -14.01 9.76
N GLN A 216 9.12 -15.02 10.26
CA GLN A 216 8.70 -16.42 10.18
C GLN A 216 7.45 -16.70 11.01
N GLU A 217 7.37 -16.15 12.22
CA GLU A 217 6.20 -16.29 13.08
C GLU A 217 4.97 -15.61 12.48
N VAL A 218 5.12 -14.39 11.95
CA VAL A 218 4.03 -13.67 11.28
C VAL A 218 3.57 -14.42 10.05
N TYR A 219 4.50 -14.82 9.17
CA TYR A 219 4.20 -15.61 7.97
C TYR A 219 3.44 -16.89 8.32
N GLY A 220 3.96 -17.70 9.25
CA GLY A 220 3.34 -18.95 9.68
C GLY A 220 1.93 -18.74 10.23
N SER A 221 1.73 -17.68 11.03
CA SER A 221 0.40 -17.35 11.56
C SER A 221 -0.58 -16.89 10.47
N CYS A 222 -0.11 -16.18 9.44
CA CYS A 222 -0.95 -15.79 8.30
C CYS A 222 -1.37 -17.01 7.48
N VAL A 223 -0.47 -18.00 7.29
CA VAL A 223 -0.78 -19.24 6.56
C VAL A 223 -1.85 -19.99 7.34
N GLN A 224 -1.63 -20.19 8.64
CA GLN A 224 -2.58 -20.85 9.52
C GLN A 224 -3.95 -20.15 9.49
N ALA A 225 -3.97 -18.83 9.60
CA ALA A 225 -5.20 -18.04 9.56
C ALA A 225 -5.95 -18.22 8.22
N SER A 226 -5.23 -18.23 7.10
CA SER A 226 -5.85 -18.43 5.77
C SER A 226 -6.51 -19.79 5.61
N LEU A 227 -5.88 -20.85 6.11
CA LEU A 227 -6.46 -22.20 6.08
C LEU A 227 -7.66 -22.32 7.01
N LEU A 228 -7.56 -21.73 8.21
CA LEU A 228 -8.67 -21.69 9.17
C LEU A 228 -9.87 -20.91 8.62
N ASP A 229 -9.64 -19.86 7.83
CA ASP A 229 -10.70 -19.08 7.20
C ASP A 229 -11.51 -19.91 6.18
N VAL A 230 -10.81 -20.71 5.36
CA VAL A 230 -11.44 -21.68 4.45
C VAL A 230 -12.20 -22.76 5.22
N LEU A 231 -11.61 -23.30 6.29
CA LEU A 231 -12.30 -24.27 7.15
C LEU A 231 -13.57 -23.68 7.77
N LYS A 232 -13.54 -22.41 8.20
CA LYS A 232 -14.74 -21.72 8.70
C LYS A 232 -15.81 -21.62 7.63
N LYS A 233 -15.45 -21.29 6.38
CA LYS A 233 -16.40 -21.27 5.25
C LYS A 233 -17.06 -22.62 5.00
N ILE A 234 -16.29 -23.72 5.09
CA ILE A 234 -16.80 -25.08 4.92
C ILE A 234 -17.83 -25.44 6.00
N HIS A 235 -17.56 -25.11 7.25
CA HIS A 235 -18.45 -25.41 8.37
C HIS A 235 -19.62 -24.43 8.52
N ASN A 236 -19.44 -23.19 8.06
CA ASN A 236 -20.45 -22.14 8.06
C ASN A 236 -20.53 -21.51 6.67
N PRO A 237 -21.48 -21.94 5.82
CA PRO A 237 -21.66 -21.38 4.48
C PRO A 237 -21.92 -19.87 4.45
N GLY A 238 -22.40 -19.27 5.55
CA GLY A 238 -22.61 -17.83 5.68
C GLY A 238 -21.35 -17.03 6.04
N HIS A 239 -20.24 -17.69 6.37
CA HIS A 239 -18.96 -17.01 6.61
C HIS A 239 -18.46 -16.34 5.32
N GLU A 240 -17.96 -15.11 5.39
CA GLU A 240 -17.32 -14.46 4.26
C GLU A 240 -15.80 -14.65 4.36
N LEU A 241 -15.18 -15.11 3.27
CA LEU A 241 -13.74 -15.29 3.24
C LEU A 241 -13.06 -13.93 3.30
N THR A 242 -11.99 -13.83 4.09
CA THR A 242 -11.14 -12.65 4.18
C THR A 242 -10.41 -12.39 2.86
N ALA A 243 -10.08 -13.45 2.12
CA ALA A 243 -9.49 -13.40 0.79
C ALA A 243 -10.31 -14.27 -0.17
N PRO A 244 -11.43 -13.76 -0.71
CA PRO A 244 -12.31 -14.50 -1.60
C PRO A 244 -11.66 -14.74 -2.98
N LEU A 245 -12.12 -15.76 -3.71
CA LEU A 245 -11.58 -16.11 -5.02
C LEU A 245 -11.73 -14.97 -6.03
N GLU A 246 -12.86 -14.26 -5.95
CA GLU A 246 -13.21 -13.16 -6.84
C GLU A 246 -12.19 -12.02 -6.75
N ALA A 247 -11.72 -11.68 -5.54
CA ALA A 247 -10.67 -10.68 -5.34
C ALA A 247 -9.32 -11.12 -5.94
N GLY A 248 -9.01 -12.42 -5.82
CA GLY A 248 -7.83 -13.01 -6.46
C GLY A 248 -7.89 -12.97 -7.98
N LEU A 249 -9.05 -13.27 -8.57
CA LEU A 249 -9.28 -13.22 -10.01
C LEU A 249 -9.19 -11.78 -10.55
N GLU A 250 -9.76 -10.80 -9.84
CA GLU A 250 -9.66 -9.39 -10.19
C GLU A 250 -8.19 -8.92 -10.17
N SER A 251 -7.46 -9.26 -9.12
CA SER A 251 -6.03 -8.94 -9.01
C SER A 251 -5.20 -9.55 -10.13
N LEU A 252 -5.48 -10.81 -10.50
CA LEU A 252 -4.83 -11.49 -11.61
C LEU A 252 -5.17 -10.84 -12.96
N GLU A 253 -6.43 -10.46 -13.20
CA GLU A 253 -6.83 -9.77 -14.43
C GLU A 253 -6.04 -8.47 -14.61
N ILE A 254 -5.86 -7.70 -13.54
CA ILE A 254 -5.10 -6.45 -13.55
C ILE A 254 -3.62 -6.72 -13.86
N ALA A 255 -3.02 -7.72 -13.22
CA ALA A 255 -1.64 -8.12 -13.50
C ALA A 255 -1.45 -8.50 -14.97
N LEU A 256 -2.38 -9.28 -15.54
CA LEU A 256 -2.37 -9.67 -16.95
C LEU A 256 -2.53 -8.45 -17.88
N ARG A 257 -3.46 -7.54 -17.57
CA ARG A 257 -3.69 -6.31 -18.34
C ARG A 257 -2.48 -5.38 -18.34
N ALA A 258 -1.81 -5.24 -17.21
CA ALA A 258 -0.57 -4.45 -17.10
C ALA A 258 0.61 -5.12 -17.80
N SER A 259 0.61 -6.45 -17.88
CA SER A 259 1.66 -7.24 -18.56
C SER A 259 1.49 -7.33 -20.08
N ALA A 260 0.34 -6.88 -20.59
CA ALA A 260 0.05 -6.87 -22.02
C ALA A 260 0.91 -5.80 -22.73
N PRO A 261 1.30 -6.03 -24.00
CA PRO A 261 1.97 -5.00 -24.79
C PRO A 261 1.15 -3.71 -24.78
N ALA A 262 1.84 -2.56 -24.67
CA ALA A 262 1.18 -1.29 -24.88
C ALA A 262 0.52 -1.34 -26.26
N LYS A 263 -0.80 -1.11 -26.34
CA LYS A 263 -1.45 -0.90 -27.62
C LYS A 263 -0.73 0.26 -28.28
N GLU A 264 -0.13 0.04 -29.44
CA GLU A 264 0.41 1.11 -30.27
C GLU A 264 -0.71 2.13 -30.42
N ARG A 265 -0.53 3.30 -29.78
CA ARG A 265 -1.37 4.44 -30.09
C ARG A 265 -0.87 4.89 -31.45
N GLU A 266 -1.61 4.57 -32.50
CA GLU A 266 -1.43 5.23 -33.79
C GLU A 266 -1.45 6.74 -33.52
N VAL A 267 -0.31 7.38 -33.77
CA VAL A 267 -0.12 8.84 -33.67
C VAL A 267 -0.54 9.48 -34.98
#